data_AF-A0A117QAW8-F1
#
_entry.id   AF-A0A117QAW8-F1
#
_cell.length_a   1.000
_cell.length_b   1.000
_cell.length_c   1.000
_cell.angle_alpha   90.00
_cell.angle_beta   90.00
_cell.angle_gamma   90.00
#
_symmetry.space_group_name_H-M   'P 1'
#
loop_
_entity.id
_entity.type
_entity.pdbx_description
1 polymer ?
#
loop_
_entity_poly.entity_id
_entity_poly.type
_entity_poly.pdbx_seq_one_letter_code
_entity_poly.pdbx_strand_id
1 'polypeptide(L)'
;MTRAARVIVGIGMHKFTESEFTRYLSLPGQALGCKLGERAWLPGREKARERNGGSFELRARHTAAALSQGSLGLDDLVDELARR
;
A
#
# COMPACT_ATOMS: atom_id res chain seq x y z
N MET A 1 -4.58 -16.39 26.36
CA MET A 1 -4.65 -15.27 25.40
C MET A 1 -3.51 -15.40 24.41
N THR A 2 -3.85 -15.69 23.15
CA THR A 2 -2.96 -16.13 22.07
C THR A 2 -2.03 -15.00 21.59
N ARG A 3 -0.81 -15.35 21.14
CA ARG A 3 0.32 -14.46 20.84
C ARG A 3 -0.01 -13.25 19.92
N ALA A 4 -0.98 -13.39 19.01
CA ALA A 4 -1.40 -12.35 18.07
C ALA A 4 -2.12 -11.16 18.73
N ALA A 5 -2.97 -11.39 19.74
CA ALA A 5 -3.69 -10.32 20.42
C ALA A 5 -2.74 -9.38 21.19
N ARG A 6 -1.63 -9.92 21.70
CA ARG A 6 -0.64 -9.14 22.46
C ARG A 6 0.11 -8.10 21.61
N VAL A 7 0.34 -8.39 20.32
CA VAL A 7 0.99 -7.44 19.39
C VAL A 7 0.05 -6.28 19.06
N ILE A 8 -1.24 -6.56 18.84
CA ILE A 8 -2.25 -5.55 18.49
C ILE A 8 -2.60 -4.63 19.68
N VAL A 9 -2.61 -5.17 20.90
CA VAL A 9 -2.91 -4.39 22.11
C VAL A 9 -1.76 -3.45 22.48
N GLY A 10 -0.50 -3.84 22.21
CA GLY A 10 0.68 -3.02 22.51
C GLY A 10 0.81 -1.71 21.74
N ILE A 11 0.00 -1.50 20.69
CA ILE A 11 -0.01 -0.31 19.82
C ILE A 11 -1.11 0.71 20.19
N GLY A 12 -1.82 0.51 21.32
CA GLY A 12 -2.74 1.49 21.88
C GLY A 12 -4.20 1.46 21.37
N MET A 13 -4.61 0.42 20.63
CA MET A 13 -5.96 0.31 20.03
C MET A 13 -7.03 -0.32 20.94
N HIS A 14 -6.97 -0.07 22.25
CA HIS A 14 -7.78 -0.78 23.25
C HIS A 14 -9.30 -0.76 23.01
N LYS A 15 -9.85 0.29 22.39
CA LYS A 15 -11.31 0.41 22.15
C LYS A 15 -11.83 -0.39 20.94
N PHE A 16 -10.96 -0.90 20.07
CA PHE A 16 -11.36 -1.57 18.83
C PHE A 16 -10.74 -2.96 18.64
N THR A 17 -9.89 -3.40 19.56
CA THR A 17 -9.13 -4.66 19.47
C THR A 17 -10.00 -5.87 19.10
N GLU A 18 -11.16 -6.04 19.73
CA GLU A 18 -12.01 -7.22 19.52
C GLU A 18 -12.68 -7.24 18.14
N SER A 19 -13.18 -6.08 17.70
CA SER A 19 -13.76 -5.90 16.36
C SER A 19 -12.71 -6.13 15.27
N GLU A 20 -11.52 -5.53 15.42
CA GLU A 20 -10.42 -5.68 14.47
C GLU A 20 -9.90 -7.13 14.44
N PHE A 21 -9.81 -7.79 15.60
CA PHE A 21 -9.42 -9.20 15.67
C PHE A 21 -10.40 -10.10 14.93
N THR A 22 -11.70 -9.90 15.13
CA THR A 22 -12.76 -10.63 14.41
C THR A 22 -12.67 -10.38 12.91
N ARG A 23 -12.47 -9.11 12.51
CA ARG A 23 -12.33 -8.72 11.10
C ARG A 23 -11.15 -9.41 10.42
N TYR A 24 -10.00 -9.50 11.10
CA TYR A 24 -8.80 -10.17 10.57
C TYR A 24 -8.96 -11.68 10.44
N LEU A 25 -9.72 -12.32 11.33
CA LEU A 25 -9.99 -13.75 11.25
C LEU A 25 -11.01 -14.10 10.16
N SER A 26 -12.00 -13.23 9.94
CA SER A 26 -13.09 -13.48 8.96
C SER A 26 -12.72 -13.08 7.53
N LEU A 27 -11.76 -12.17 7.34
CA LEU A 27 -11.32 -11.67 6.03
C LEU A 27 -9.78 -11.77 5.91
N PRO A 28 -9.24 -12.97 5.66
CA PRO A 28 -7.80 -13.17 5.61
C PRO A 28 -7.15 -12.29 4.53
N GLY A 29 -6.04 -11.64 4.88
CA GLY A 29 -5.26 -10.80 3.96
C GLY A 29 -5.76 -9.35 3.79
N GLN A 30 -7.01 -9.04 4.16
CA GLN A 30 -7.61 -7.70 3.95
C GLN A 30 -6.81 -6.58 4.66
N ALA A 31 -6.31 -6.86 5.86
CA ALA A 31 -5.50 -5.93 6.65
C ALA A 31 -4.18 -5.51 5.98
N LEU A 32 -3.62 -6.39 5.16
CA LEU A 32 -2.29 -6.23 4.57
C LEU A 32 -2.31 -5.33 3.33
N GLY A 33 -3.48 -5.12 2.72
CA GLY A 33 -3.64 -4.43 1.45
C GLY A 33 -2.97 -3.05 1.40
N CYS A 34 -3.17 -2.21 2.42
CA CYS A 34 -2.56 -0.88 2.47
C CYS A 34 -1.02 -0.94 2.48
N LYS A 35 -0.44 -1.85 3.26
CA LYS A 35 1.02 -1.97 3.37
C LYS A 35 1.65 -2.64 2.17
N LEU A 36 0.98 -3.62 1.56
CA LEU A 36 1.42 -4.21 0.30
C LEU A 36 1.37 -3.19 -0.84
N GLY A 37 0.31 -2.39 -0.91
CA GLY A 37 0.19 -1.29 -1.87
C GLY A 37 1.30 -0.24 -1.73
N GLU A 38 1.58 0.23 -0.51
CA GLU A 38 2.69 1.15 -0.23
C GLU A 38 4.03 0.54 -0.65
N ARG A 39 4.26 -0.74 -0.34
CA ARG A 39 5.49 -1.45 -0.68
C ARG A 39 5.70 -1.59 -2.20
N ALA A 40 4.63 -1.71 -2.98
CA ALA A 40 4.70 -1.69 -4.45
C ALA A 40 4.88 -0.26 -5.00
N TRP A 41 4.23 0.73 -4.38
CA TRP A 41 4.25 2.12 -4.83
C TRP A 41 5.63 2.77 -4.77
N LEU A 42 6.37 2.53 -3.67
CA LEU A 42 7.67 3.17 -3.44
C LEU A 42 8.71 2.82 -4.52
N PRO A 43 8.94 1.53 -4.89
CA PRO A 43 9.84 1.16 -5.99
C PRO A 43 9.43 1.74 -7.35
N GLY A 44 8.14 1.71 -7.69
CA GLY A 44 7.66 2.27 -8.96
C GLY A 44 7.96 3.77 -9.08
N ARG A 45 7.75 4.53 -7.98
CA ARG A 45 8.08 5.95 -7.91
C ARG A 45 9.58 6.21 -8.03
N GLU A 46 10.43 5.37 -7.44
CA GLU A 46 11.88 5.54 -7.52
C GLU A 46 12.37 5.31 -8.95
N LYS A 47 11.94 4.22 -9.60
CA LYS A 47 12.25 3.96 -11.01
C LYS A 47 11.82 5.11 -11.93
N ALA A 48 10.66 5.70 -11.67
CA ALA A 48 10.15 6.88 -12.37
C ALA A 48 11.05 8.10 -12.19
N ARG A 49 11.59 8.30 -10.99
CA ARG A 49 12.52 9.38 -10.67
C ARG A 49 13.87 9.19 -11.36
N GLU A 50 14.41 7.99 -11.30
CA GLU A 50 15.66 7.62 -11.98
C GLU A 50 15.57 7.84 -13.50
N ARG A 51 14.44 7.46 -14.11
CA ARG A 51 14.22 7.61 -15.56
C ARG A 51 14.04 9.06 -16.01
N ASN A 52 13.26 9.86 -15.28
CA ASN A 52 12.90 11.21 -15.74
C ASN A 52 13.83 12.30 -15.21
N GLY A 53 14.71 12.00 -14.25
CA GLY A 53 15.72 12.92 -13.73
C GLY A 53 15.12 14.28 -13.37
N GLY A 54 15.68 15.36 -13.94
CA GLY A 54 15.23 16.74 -13.71
C GLY A 54 13.83 17.07 -14.25
N SER A 55 13.25 16.21 -15.08
CA SER A 55 11.87 16.35 -15.58
C SER A 55 10.85 15.56 -14.74
N PHE A 56 11.26 14.99 -13.61
CA PHE A 56 10.36 14.27 -12.72
C PHE A 56 9.39 15.21 -12.00
N GLU A 57 8.08 15.00 -12.23
CA GLU A 57 7.00 15.75 -11.58
C GLU A 57 6.05 14.82 -10.80
N LEU A 58 6.12 14.87 -9.47
CA LEU A 58 5.43 13.93 -8.58
C LEU A 58 3.90 13.96 -8.77
N ARG A 59 3.32 15.15 -8.93
CA ARG A 59 1.88 15.32 -9.09
C ARG A 59 1.39 14.71 -10.40
N ALA A 60 2.12 14.93 -11.49
CA ALA A 60 1.81 14.37 -12.79
C ALA A 60 1.87 12.83 -12.75
N ARG A 61 2.87 12.26 -12.07
CA ARG A 61 2.98 10.81 -11.86
C ARG A 61 1.80 10.22 -11.11
N HIS A 62 1.41 10.82 -9.98
CA HIS A 62 0.28 10.31 -9.19
C HIS A 62 -1.03 10.36 -9.98
N THR A 63 -1.29 11.47 -10.66
CA THR A 63 -2.61 11.71 -11.26
C THR A 63 -2.74 11.07 -12.64
N ALA A 64 -1.76 11.30 -13.52
CA ALA A 64 -1.84 10.91 -14.92
C ALA A 64 -1.36 9.48 -15.19
N ALA A 65 -0.38 8.97 -14.43
CA ALA A 65 0.17 7.63 -14.64
C ALA A 65 -0.48 6.56 -13.75
N ALA A 66 -0.78 6.86 -12.49
CA ALA A 66 -1.32 5.86 -11.56
C ALA A 66 -2.84 5.94 -11.40
N LEU A 67 -3.39 7.06 -10.90
CA LEU A 67 -4.80 7.14 -10.52
C LEU A 67 -5.76 7.12 -11.72
N SER A 68 -5.32 7.60 -12.89
CA SER A 68 -6.12 7.58 -14.13
C SER A 68 -6.40 6.17 -14.66
N GLN A 69 -5.62 5.16 -14.23
CA GLN A 69 -5.71 3.78 -14.72
C GLN A 69 -6.74 2.94 -13.95
N GLY A 70 -7.31 3.47 -12.86
CA GLY A 70 -8.21 2.73 -11.98
C GLY A 70 -7.46 1.74 -11.09
N SER A 71 -8.13 0.64 -10.71
CA SER A 71 -7.54 -0.39 -9.85
C SER A 71 -6.61 -1.31 -10.65
N LEU A 72 -5.38 -1.45 -10.19
CA LEU A 72 -4.35 -2.30 -10.79
C LEU A 72 -3.95 -3.43 -9.84
N GLY A 73 -3.48 -4.54 -10.40
CA GLY A 73 -2.69 -5.52 -9.66
C GLY A 73 -1.40 -4.88 -9.13
N LEU A 74 -0.84 -5.40 -8.04
CA LEU A 74 0.36 -4.81 -7.44
C LEU A 74 1.57 -4.85 -8.38
N ASP A 75 1.71 -5.90 -9.17
CA ASP A 75 2.80 -6.02 -10.15
C ASP A 75 2.63 -4.97 -11.27
N ASP A 76 1.44 -4.87 -11.85
CA ASP A 76 1.09 -3.88 -12.88
C ASP A 76 1.28 -2.44 -12.39
N LEU A 77 0.96 -2.19 -11.11
CA LEU A 77 1.13 -0.88 -10.48
C LEU A 77 2.60 -0.44 -10.46
N VAL A 78 3.54 -1.34 -10.15
CA VAL A 78 4.98 -1.01 -10.15
C VAL A 78 5.42 -0.60 -11.55
N ASP A 79 5.01 -1.36 -12.55
CA ASP A 79 5.42 -1.15 -13.93
C ASP A 79 4.80 0.12 -14.51
N GLU A 80 3.50 0.36 -14.32
CA GLU A 80 2.85 1.56 -14.85
C GLU A 80 3.35 2.84 -14.16
N LEU A 81 3.66 2.78 -12.85
CA LEU A 81 4.35 3.88 -12.17
C LEU A 81 5.70 4.20 -12.83
N ALA A 82 6.43 3.19 -13.30
CA ALA A 82 7.77 3.34 -13.88
C ALA A 82 7.79 3.65 -15.40
N ARG A 83 6.69 3.41 -16.13
CA ARG A 83 6.69 3.36 -17.60
C ARG A 83 6.63 4.72 -18.30
N ARG A 84 5.88 5.67 -17.75
CA ARG A 84 5.79 7.05 -18.26
C ARG A 84 6.80 7.96 -17.55
#